data_AF-A0A8R7UZC9-F1
#
_entry.id   AF-A0A8R7UZC9-F1
#
_cell.length_a   1.000
_cell.length_b   1.000
_cell.length_c   1.000
_cell.angle_alpha   90.00
_cell.angle_beta   90.00
_cell.angle_gamma   90.00
#
_symmetry.space_group_name_H-M   'P 1'
#
loop_
_entity.id
_entity.type
_entity.pdbx_description
1 polymer ?
#
loop_
_entity_poly.entity_id
_entity_poly.type
_entity_poly.pdbx_seq_one_letter_code
_entity_poly.pdbx_strand_id
1 'polypeptide(L)'
;MDAGLLAMACSGSFQDLESLLNGKPAVYTLGSSARQPPHLYAVTVGGESLLHLVAAVYGDSEDSTKKASLLYDKAPSLLFVQNSQGDTPLHYAARAGNMRMVALLIDLANGEGINNAKGLLETQNKIHETALHEAVRSGNNDMVKLFMEENPQLARFPEQGTSPLYLAVLLENKIIAKTLYDLSGGLLSYFGPDGRNALHVAVLA
;
A
#
# COMPACT_ATOMS: atom_id res chain seq x y z
N MET A 1 -15.03 11.63 -7.35
CA MET A 1 -14.43 12.44 -6.27
C MET A 1 -14.19 13.88 -6.76
N ASP A 2 -14.32 14.90 -5.89
CA ASP A 2 -14.08 16.31 -6.26
C ASP A 2 -12.60 16.58 -6.56
N ALA A 3 -12.31 17.36 -7.61
CA ALA A 3 -10.95 17.62 -8.07
C ALA A 3 -10.08 18.38 -7.04
N GLY A 4 -10.70 19.24 -6.21
CA GLY A 4 -9.99 19.94 -5.15
C GLY A 4 -9.56 18.99 -4.03
N LEU A 5 -10.42 18.03 -3.66
CA LEU A 5 -10.09 17.02 -2.66
C LEU A 5 -8.96 16.09 -3.13
N LEU A 6 -8.97 15.72 -4.41
CA LEU A 6 -7.87 14.97 -5.05
C LEU A 6 -6.54 15.72 -4.99
N ALA A 7 -6.54 16.99 -5.40
CA ALA A 7 -5.33 17.81 -5.38
C ALA A 7 -4.79 17.97 -3.95
N MET A 8 -5.64 18.19 -2.96
CA MET A 8 -5.17 18.33 -1.57
C MET A 8 -4.62 17.04 -0.97
N ALA A 9 -5.21 15.88 -1.31
CA ALA A 9 -4.67 14.59 -0.90
C ALA A 9 -3.26 14.36 -1.46
N CYS A 10 -3.05 14.63 -2.76
CA CYS A 10 -1.79 14.36 -3.44
C CYS A 10 -0.70 15.43 -3.20
N SER A 11 -1.07 16.71 -3.18
CA SER A 11 -0.10 17.82 -3.22
C SER A 11 -0.39 19.00 -2.29
N GLY A 12 -1.56 19.04 -1.63
CA GLY A 12 -1.86 20.07 -0.62
C GLY A 12 -1.06 19.88 0.67
N SER A 13 -1.15 20.80 1.63
CA SER A 13 -0.57 20.57 2.97
C SER A 13 -1.51 19.74 3.85
N PHE A 14 -1.00 19.14 4.92
CA PHE A 14 -1.82 18.56 5.97
C PHE A 14 -2.85 19.56 6.52
N GLN A 15 -2.46 20.81 6.77
CA GLN A 15 -3.37 21.82 7.33
C GLN A 15 -4.54 22.14 6.39
N ASP A 16 -4.32 22.12 5.08
CA ASP A 16 -5.37 22.36 4.09
C ASP A 16 -6.40 21.22 4.10
N LEU A 17 -5.91 19.97 4.10
CA LEU A 17 -6.78 18.80 4.15
C LEU A 17 -7.55 18.75 5.48
N GLU A 18 -6.89 19.00 6.60
CA GLU A 18 -7.51 19.06 7.92
C GLU A 18 -8.61 20.11 7.99
N SER A 19 -8.32 21.33 7.51
CA SER A 19 -9.29 22.43 7.49
C SER A 19 -10.53 22.07 6.67
N LEU A 20 -10.34 21.45 5.49
CA LEU A 20 -11.46 21.03 4.66
C LEU A 20 -12.30 19.93 5.32
N LEU A 21 -11.65 18.89 5.87
CA LEU A 21 -12.36 17.75 6.48
C LEU A 21 -13.08 18.13 7.78
N ASN A 22 -12.65 19.20 8.45
CA ASN A 22 -13.31 19.77 9.63
C ASN A 22 -14.37 20.83 9.29
N GLY A 23 -14.66 21.07 8.00
CA GLY A 23 -15.73 21.98 7.56
C GLY A 23 -15.41 23.46 7.75
N LYS A 24 -14.13 23.84 7.93
CA LYS A 24 -13.74 25.26 7.87
C LYS A 24 -13.69 25.68 6.39
N PRO A 25 -14.25 26.84 6.01
CA PRO A 25 -14.19 27.29 4.63
C PRO A 25 -12.74 27.49 4.24
N ALA A 26 -12.24 26.64 3.35
CA ALA A 26 -10.97 26.86 2.69
C ALA A 26 -11.06 28.23 1.99
N VAL A 27 -10.10 29.10 2.27
CA VAL A 27 -10.00 30.45 1.69
C VAL A 27 -9.48 30.33 0.25
N TYR A 28 -10.21 29.60 -0.59
CA TYR A 28 -10.01 29.55 -2.03
C TYR A 28 -11.39 29.63 -2.67
N THR A 29 -11.89 30.86 -2.74
CA THR A 29 -13.10 31.23 -3.46
C THR A 29 -12.94 30.96 -4.95
N LEU A 30 -13.75 30.06 -5.50
CA LEU A 30 -14.44 30.26 -6.78
C LEU A 30 -15.77 29.47 -6.74
N GLY A 31 -16.89 30.18 -6.60
CA GLY A 31 -18.21 29.72 -7.01
C GLY A 31 -18.98 28.79 -6.06
N SER A 32 -19.81 29.41 -5.21
CA SER A 32 -21.18 29.04 -4.84
C SER A 32 -21.55 27.63 -4.33
N SER A 33 -22.40 27.68 -3.29
CA SER A 33 -23.23 26.63 -2.67
C SER A 33 -22.57 25.88 -1.53
N ALA A 34 -23.25 25.92 -0.38
CA ALA A 34 -22.88 25.30 0.88
C ALA A 34 -22.45 23.85 0.66
N ARG A 35 -21.13 23.59 0.69
CA ARG A 35 -20.60 22.25 0.47
C ARG A 35 -20.84 21.46 1.75
N GLN A 36 -21.67 20.43 1.64
CA GLN A 36 -21.67 19.32 2.60
C GLN A 36 -20.22 18.85 2.81
N PRO A 37 -19.85 18.37 4.01
CA PRO A 37 -18.52 17.86 4.26
C PRO A 37 -18.15 16.86 3.16
N PRO A 38 -16.93 16.93 2.59
CA PRO A 38 -16.53 16.05 1.51
C PRO A 38 -16.74 14.59 1.89
N HIS A 39 -17.33 13.81 0.99
CA HIS A 39 -17.53 12.37 1.22
C HIS A 39 -16.16 11.68 1.30
N LEU A 40 -15.74 11.29 2.50
CA LEU A 40 -14.49 10.56 2.77
C LEU A 40 -14.38 9.24 1.97
N TYR A 41 -15.53 8.64 1.66
CA TYR A 41 -15.68 7.43 0.86
C TYR A 41 -15.77 7.70 -0.65
N ALA A 42 -15.60 8.95 -1.09
CA ALA A 42 -15.55 9.25 -2.51
C ALA A 42 -14.35 8.53 -3.15
N VAL A 43 -14.60 7.91 -4.29
CA VAL A 43 -13.57 7.24 -5.09
C VAL A 43 -13.34 7.97 -6.41
N THR A 44 -12.16 7.79 -6.98
CA THR A 44 -11.83 8.14 -8.37
C THR A 44 -12.59 7.22 -9.35
N VAL A 45 -12.37 7.43 -10.65
CA VAL A 45 -12.83 6.49 -11.70
C VAL A 45 -12.20 5.10 -11.54
N GLY A 46 -10.95 5.02 -11.07
CA GLY A 46 -10.24 3.75 -10.80
C GLY A 46 -10.60 3.11 -9.45
N GLY A 47 -11.53 3.67 -8.69
CA GLY A 47 -11.94 3.14 -7.39
C GLY A 47 -10.98 3.49 -6.25
N GLU A 48 -9.96 4.33 -6.48
CA GLU A 48 -9.06 4.78 -5.43
C GLU A 48 -9.77 5.66 -4.40
N SER A 49 -9.67 5.29 -3.13
CA SER A 49 -10.05 6.15 -2.00
C SER A 49 -8.99 7.23 -1.74
N LEU A 50 -9.31 8.21 -0.90
CA LEU A 50 -8.34 9.22 -0.47
C LEU A 50 -7.07 8.63 0.13
N LEU A 51 -7.21 7.54 0.89
CA LEU A 51 -6.05 6.90 1.53
C LEU A 51 -5.13 6.23 0.52
N HIS A 52 -5.65 5.71 -0.61
CA HIS A 52 -4.80 5.24 -1.71
C HIS A 52 -3.92 6.37 -2.24
N LEU A 53 -4.51 7.53 -2.48
CA LEU A 53 -3.83 8.67 -3.07
C LEU A 53 -2.76 9.23 -2.14
N VAL A 54 -3.08 9.39 -0.85
CA VAL A 54 -2.12 9.82 0.17
C VAL A 54 -0.98 8.80 0.32
N ALA A 55 -1.28 7.51 0.27
CA ALA A 55 -0.28 6.44 0.34
C ALA A 55 0.67 6.42 -0.88
N ALA A 56 0.16 6.85 -2.04
CA ALA A 56 0.89 6.91 -3.31
C ALA A 56 1.86 8.09 -3.45
N VAL A 57 1.76 9.11 -2.58
CA VAL A 57 2.56 10.33 -2.71
C VAL A 57 4.03 9.99 -2.61
N TYR A 58 4.79 10.26 -3.67
CA TYR A 58 6.22 10.02 -3.66
C TYR A 58 6.92 10.93 -2.65
N GLY A 59 7.79 10.33 -1.85
CA GLY A 59 8.54 11.03 -0.81
C GLY A 59 8.04 10.65 0.57
N ASP A 60 8.97 10.18 1.39
CA ASP A 60 8.73 9.70 2.76
C ASP A 60 8.53 10.87 3.74
N SER A 61 7.52 11.69 3.48
CA SER A 61 7.24 12.93 4.20
C SER A 61 6.40 12.71 5.46
N GLU A 62 6.64 13.53 6.48
CA GLU A 62 5.80 13.56 7.68
C GLU A 62 4.38 14.09 7.37
N ASP A 63 4.24 14.90 6.31
CA ASP A 63 2.95 15.46 5.90
C ASP A 63 1.98 14.38 5.39
N SER A 64 2.46 13.47 4.53
CA SER A 64 1.64 12.37 4.01
C SER A 64 1.18 11.43 5.13
N THR A 65 2.07 11.08 6.07
CA THR A 65 1.71 10.23 7.22
C THR A 65 0.69 10.90 8.14
N LYS A 66 0.81 12.20 8.42
CA LYS A 66 -0.21 12.96 9.18
C LYS A 66 -1.57 12.96 8.48
N LYS A 67 -1.60 13.13 7.15
CA LYS A 67 -2.84 13.02 6.37
C LYS A 67 -3.46 11.63 6.46
N ALA A 68 -2.64 10.58 6.40
CA ALA A 68 -3.12 9.21 6.54
C ALA A 68 -3.74 8.96 7.92
N SER A 69 -3.08 9.41 9.00
CA SER A 69 -3.63 9.33 10.37
C SER A 69 -4.95 10.10 10.50
N LEU A 70 -5.04 11.31 9.95
CA LEU A 70 -6.29 12.09 9.95
C LEU A 70 -7.43 11.39 9.20
N LEU A 71 -7.13 10.77 8.05
CA LEU A 71 -8.12 10.01 7.29
C LEU A 71 -8.55 8.75 8.07
N TYR A 72 -7.62 8.09 8.74
CA TYR A 72 -7.91 6.95 9.62
C TYR A 72 -8.83 7.36 10.78
N ASP A 73 -8.50 8.43 11.51
CA ASP A 73 -9.31 8.90 12.65
C ASP A 73 -10.76 9.20 12.28
N LYS A 74 -11.00 9.62 11.03
CA LYS A 74 -12.35 9.89 10.51
C LYS A 74 -13.02 8.67 9.88
N ALA A 75 -12.26 7.76 9.28
CA ALA A 75 -12.78 6.60 8.57
C ALA A 75 -11.78 5.42 8.55
N PRO A 76 -11.67 4.64 9.64
CA PRO A 76 -10.70 3.53 9.76
C PRO A 76 -10.86 2.47 8.67
N SER A 77 -12.09 2.25 8.20
CA SER A 77 -12.41 1.31 7.12
C SER A 77 -11.65 1.58 5.82
N LEU A 78 -11.14 2.80 5.60
CA LEU A 78 -10.37 3.15 4.40
C LEU A 78 -9.07 2.35 4.27
N LEU A 79 -8.53 1.81 5.38
CA LEU A 79 -7.35 0.94 5.38
C LEU A 79 -7.53 -0.30 4.48
N PHE A 80 -8.75 -0.85 4.45
CA PHE A 80 -9.04 -2.15 3.83
C PHE A 80 -9.75 -2.03 2.48
N VAL A 81 -10.01 -0.80 2.00
CA VAL A 81 -10.69 -0.59 0.72
C VAL A 81 -9.78 -1.07 -0.40
N GLN A 82 -10.34 -1.85 -1.33
CA GLN A 82 -9.68 -2.23 -2.57
C GLN A 82 -10.20 -1.35 -3.72
N ASN A 83 -9.28 -0.84 -4.55
CA ASN A 83 -9.65 -0.14 -5.77
C ASN A 83 -10.14 -1.13 -6.86
N SER A 84 -10.40 -0.61 -8.07
CA SER A 84 -10.84 -1.44 -9.20
C SER A 84 -9.84 -2.52 -9.64
N GLN A 85 -8.56 -2.41 -9.26
CA GLN A 85 -7.50 -3.39 -9.52
C GLN A 85 -7.29 -4.36 -8.34
N GLY A 86 -8.04 -4.20 -7.25
CA GLY A 86 -7.86 -4.99 -6.04
C GLY A 86 -6.73 -4.48 -5.13
N ASP A 87 -6.06 -3.40 -5.49
CA ASP A 87 -5.00 -2.82 -4.67
C ASP A 87 -5.61 -2.11 -3.46
N THR A 88 -4.96 -2.24 -2.31
CA THR A 88 -5.25 -1.48 -1.08
C THR A 88 -4.32 -0.27 -0.95
N PRO A 89 -4.54 0.66 0.00
CA PRO A 89 -3.57 1.72 0.27
C PRO A 89 -2.18 1.20 0.61
N LEU A 90 -2.09 0.02 1.24
CA LEU A 90 -0.80 -0.62 1.56
C LEU A 90 -0.03 -1.05 0.31
N HIS A 91 -0.73 -1.50 -0.75
CA HIS A 91 -0.10 -1.78 -2.05
C HIS A 91 0.51 -0.50 -2.65
N TYR A 92 -0.22 0.62 -2.60
CA TYR A 92 0.26 1.91 -3.11
C TYR A 92 1.47 2.41 -2.31
N ALA A 93 1.45 2.33 -0.98
CA ALA A 93 2.57 2.72 -0.13
C ALA A 93 3.83 1.90 -0.44
N ALA A 94 3.68 0.58 -0.57
CA ALA A 94 4.80 -0.31 -0.91
C ALA A 94 5.34 -0.05 -2.32
N ARG A 95 4.46 0.13 -3.31
CA ARG A 95 4.82 0.46 -4.69
C ARG A 95 5.57 1.79 -4.80
N ALA A 96 5.19 2.78 -4.00
CA ALA A 96 5.87 4.07 -3.91
C ALA A 96 7.20 4.00 -3.14
N GLY A 97 7.52 2.88 -2.49
CA GLY A 97 8.72 2.73 -1.65
C GLY A 97 8.66 3.50 -0.32
N ASN A 98 7.46 3.93 0.10
CA ASN A 98 7.25 4.79 1.26
C ASN A 98 7.29 4.01 2.57
N MET A 99 8.49 3.81 3.12
CA MET A 99 8.71 3.01 4.33
C MET A 99 7.90 3.49 5.54
N ARG A 100 7.87 4.80 5.85
CA ARG A 100 7.10 5.29 7.01
C ARG A 100 5.59 5.12 6.82
N MET A 101 5.11 5.27 5.58
CA MET A 101 3.69 5.03 5.28
C MET A 101 3.32 3.57 5.44
N VAL A 102 4.16 2.64 4.96
CA VAL A 102 3.95 1.20 5.16
C VAL A 102 3.89 0.85 6.64
N ALA A 103 4.88 1.31 7.43
CA ALA A 103 4.90 1.09 8.88
C ALA A 103 3.65 1.65 9.56
N LEU A 104 3.26 2.90 9.25
CA LEU A 104 2.06 3.51 9.80
C LEU A 104 0.79 2.71 9.47
N LEU A 105 0.59 2.30 8.22
CA LEU A 105 -0.62 1.56 7.83
C LEU A 105 -0.71 0.19 8.52
N ILE A 106 0.42 -0.48 8.72
CA ILE A 106 0.49 -1.74 9.49
C ILE A 106 0.17 -1.48 10.97
N ASP A 107 0.78 -0.47 11.59
CA ASP A 107 0.54 -0.10 12.99
C ASP A 107 -0.94 0.23 13.24
N LEU A 108 -1.56 1.00 12.34
CA LEU A 108 -2.99 1.32 12.42
C LEU A 108 -3.86 0.06 12.31
N ALA A 109 -3.53 -0.85 11.38
CA ALA A 109 -4.25 -2.12 11.23
C ALA A 109 -4.06 -3.05 12.44
N ASN A 110 -2.88 -3.03 13.07
CA ASN A 110 -2.61 -3.75 14.33
C ASN A 110 -3.47 -3.17 15.49
N GLY A 111 -3.67 -1.85 15.52
CA GLY A 111 -4.57 -1.18 16.46
C GLY A 111 -6.03 -1.61 16.34
N GLU A 112 -6.49 -1.91 15.12
CA GLU A 112 -7.83 -2.48 14.86
C GLU A 112 -7.92 -3.97 15.23
N GLY A 113 -6.79 -4.62 15.53
CA GLY A 113 -6.69 -6.01 15.98
C GLY A 113 -5.86 -6.90 15.04
N ILE A 114 -5.22 -7.92 15.61
CA ILE A 114 -4.25 -8.80 14.92
C ILE A 114 -4.84 -9.43 13.64
N ASN A 115 -6.11 -9.84 13.66
CA ASN A 115 -6.77 -10.43 12.48
C ASN A 115 -6.93 -9.43 11.33
N ASN A 116 -7.07 -8.13 11.64
CA ASN A 116 -7.21 -7.07 10.66
C ASN A 116 -5.87 -6.76 10.01
N ALA A 117 -4.79 -6.66 10.79
CA ALA A 117 -3.42 -6.52 10.25
C ALA A 117 -3.06 -7.69 9.34
N LYS A 118 -3.26 -8.92 9.80
CA LYS A 118 -3.02 -10.13 8.98
C LYS A 118 -3.86 -10.10 7.69
N GLY A 119 -5.15 -9.80 7.79
CA GLY A 119 -6.03 -9.70 6.63
C GLY A 119 -5.58 -8.64 5.62
N LEU A 120 -5.13 -7.48 6.10
CA LEU A 120 -4.60 -6.41 5.24
C LEU A 120 -3.31 -6.84 4.54
N LEU A 121 -2.37 -7.45 5.27
CA LEU A 121 -1.09 -7.94 4.73
C LEU A 121 -1.29 -9.03 3.66
N GLU A 122 -2.23 -9.94 3.89
CA GLU A 122 -2.53 -11.08 3.01
C GLU A 122 -3.49 -10.72 1.86
N THR A 123 -4.00 -9.49 1.82
CA THR A 123 -4.89 -9.05 0.73
C THR A 123 -4.14 -9.11 -0.60
N GLN A 124 -4.74 -9.80 -1.57
CA GLN A 124 -4.24 -9.92 -2.92
C GLN A 124 -5.03 -9.01 -3.86
N ASN A 125 -4.33 -8.35 -4.77
CA ASN A 125 -4.95 -7.63 -5.88
C ASN A 125 -5.41 -8.61 -7.00
N LYS A 126 -5.95 -8.07 -8.10
CA LYS A 126 -6.50 -8.89 -9.20
C LYS A 126 -5.48 -9.75 -9.95
N ILE A 127 -4.18 -9.49 -9.78
CA ILE A 127 -3.11 -10.31 -10.34
C ILE A 127 -2.49 -11.24 -9.28
N HIS A 128 -3.19 -11.45 -8.16
CA HIS A 128 -2.80 -12.33 -7.06
C HIS A 128 -1.55 -11.88 -6.30
N GLU A 129 -1.26 -10.58 -6.31
CA GLU A 129 -0.11 -10.03 -5.62
C GLU A 129 -0.52 -9.32 -4.34
N THR A 130 0.31 -9.48 -3.31
CA THR A 130 0.23 -8.75 -2.04
C THR A 130 1.15 -7.52 -2.06
N ALA A 131 1.03 -6.64 -1.06
CA ALA A 131 1.92 -5.49 -0.90
C ALA A 131 3.42 -5.86 -0.78
N LEU A 132 3.74 -7.08 -0.33
CA LEU A 132 5.12 -7.59 -0.34
C LEU A 132 5.71 -7.67 -1.76
N HIS A 133 4.90 -8.00 -2.77
CA HIS A 133 5.37 -8.03 -4.16
C HIS A 133 5.80 -6.63 -4.62
N GLU A 134 5.04 -5.61 -4.23
CA GLU A 134 5.37 -4.22 -4.53
C GLU A 134 6.62 -3.74 -3.77
N ALA A 135 6.80 -4.19 -2.53
CA ALA A 135 8.05 -3.95 -1.79
C ALA A 135 9.26 -4.55 -2.51
N VAL A 136 9.13 -5.77 -3.06
CA VAL A 136 10.19 -6.42 -3.87
C VAL A 136 10.48 -5.59 -5.13
N ARG A 137 9.45 -5.10 -5.84
CA ARG A 137 9.64 -4.23 -7.03
C ARG A 137 10.30 -2.90 -6.70
N SER A 138 9.99 -2.33 -5.54
CA SER A 138 10.61 -1.08 -5.09
C SER A 138 12.12 -1.23 -4.81
N GLY A 139 12.61 -2.47 -4.66
CA GLY A 139 14.00 -2.76 -4.31
C GLY A 139 14.35 -2.44 -2.86
N ASN A 140 13.39 -2.03 -2.02
CA ASN A 140 13.60 -1.67 -0.63
C ASN A 140 13.65 -2.94 0.25
N ASN A 141 14.85 -3.44 0.50
CA ASN A 141 15.05 -4.65 1.31
C ASN A 141 14.59 -4.51 2.77
N ASP A 142 14.66 -3.31 3.36
CA ASP A 142 14.21 -3.11 4.74
C ASP A 142 12.68 -3.12 4.84
N MET A 143 11.99 -2.64 3.80
CA MET A 143 10.54 -2.82 3.68
C MET A 143 10.17 -4.30 3.54
N VAL A 144 10.92 -5.08 2.76
CA VAL A 144 10.73 -6.53 2.67
C VAL A 144 10.92 -7.20 4.03
N LYS A 145 11.95 -6.82 4.80
CA LYS A 145 12.13 -7.34 6.18
C LYS A 145 10.93 -7.03 7.06
N LEU A 146 10.46 -5.78 7.07
CA LEU A 146 9.29 -5.38 7.85
C LEU A 146 8.07 -6.27 7.53
N PHE A 147 7.74 -6.44 6.24
CA PHE A 147 6.65 -7.32 5.84
C PHE A 147 6.83 -8.77 6.32
N MET A 148 8.05 -9.31 6.20
CA MET A 148 8.36 -10.67 6.60
C MET A 148 8.40 -10.87 8.13
N GLU A 149 8.80 -9.85 8.89
CA GLU A 149 8.77 -9.86 10.36
C GLU A 149 7.33 -9.82 10.89
N GLU A 150 6.46 -9.02 10.26
CA GLU A 150 5.03 -8.96 10.59
C GLU A 150 4.28 -10.25 10.21
N ASN A 151 4.57 -10.81 9.03
CA ASN A 151 3.97 -12.07 8.59
C ASN A 151 4.87 -12.86 7.63
N PRO A 152 5.66 -13.84 8.15
CA PRO A 152 6.50 -14.68 7.31
C PRO A 152 5.74 -15.50 6.25
N GLN A 153 4.43 -15.71 6.43
CA GLN A 153 3.61 -16.48 5.47
C GLN A 153 3.43 -15.73 4.14
N LEU A 154 3.69 -14.43 4.08
CA LEU A 154 3.62 -13.64 2.85
C LEU A 154 4.53 -14.18 1.74
N ALA A 155 5.65 -14.83 2.08
CA ALA A 155 6.54 -15.47 1.12
C ALA A 155 5.92 -16.67 0.38
N ARG A 156 4.79 -17.19 0.86
CA ARG A 156 4.06 -18.31 0.24
C ARG A 156 3.00 -17.86 -0.76
N PHE A 157 2.69 -16.57 -0.80
CA PHE A 157 1.68 -16.04 -1.71
C PHE A 157 2.25 -15.83 -3.13
N PRO A 158 1.36 -15.78 -4.13
CA PRO A 158 0.08 -16.47 -4.11
C PRO A 158 0.25 -17.99 -4.11
N GLU A 159 -0.83 -18.74 -3.86
CA GLU A 159 -0.80 -20.21 -3.99
C GLU A 159 -0.43 -20.65 -5.41
N GLN A 160 -0.88 -19.88 -6.41
CA GLN A 160 -0.53 -20.03 -7.82
C GLN A 160 -0.29 -18.64 -8.43
N GLY A 161 0.81 -18.47 -9.15
CA GLY A 161 1.20 -17.21 -9.76
C GLY A 161 2.64 -16.82 -9.44
N THR A 162 2.93 -15.53 -9.59
CA THR A 162 4.26 -14.95 -9.34
C THR A 162 4.51 -14.85 -7.84
N SER A 163 5.40 -15.65 -7.30
CA SER A 163 5.84 -15.54 -5.90
C SER A 163 6.82 -14.38 -5.66
N PRO A 164 6.94 -13.87 -4.42
CA PRO A 164 7.94 -12.87 -4.05
C PRO A 164 9.37 -13.31 -4.38
N LEU A 165 9.70 -14.59 -4.16
CA LEU A 165 11.05 -15.09 -4.49
C LEU A 165 11.26 -15.12 -6.00
N TYR A 166 10.30 -15.62 -6.78
CA TYR A 166 10.40 -15.59 -8.24
C TYR A 166 10.63 -14.17 -8.73
N LEU A 167 9.86 -13.21 -8.21
CA LEU A 167 9.97 -11.80 -8.57
C LEU A 167 11.34 -11.23 -8.19
N ALA A 168 11.85 -11.52 -6.99
CA ALA A 168 13.17 -11.06 -6.56
C ALA A 168 14.30 -11.60 -7.45
N VAL A 169 14.21 -12.87 -7.88
CA VAL A 169 15.21 -13.47 -8.79
C VAL A 169 15.07 -12.92 -10.21
N LEU A 170 13.84 -12.73 -10.70
CA LEU A 170 13.57 -12.10 -12.00
C LEU A 170 14.14 -10.67 -12.08
N LEU A 171 14.11 -9.95 -10.96
CA LEU A 171 14.67 -8.61 -10.83
C LEU A 171 16.17 -8.60 -10.44
N GLU A 172 16.83 -9.77 -10.45
CA GLU A 172 18.25 -9.96 -10.10
C GLU A 172 18.64 -9.45 -8.70
N ASN A 173 17.66 -9.29 -7.80
CA ASN A 173 17.90 -8.74 -6.47
C ASN A 173 18.25 -9.85 -5.47
N LYS A 174 19.51 -10.26 -5.49
CA LYS A 174 20.06 -11.32 -4.62
C LYS A 174 19.90 -11.02 -3.13
N ILE A 175 19.91 -9.74 -2.74
CA ILE A 175 19.75 -9.33 -1.34
C ILE A 175 18.32 -9.62 -0.88
N ILE A 176 17.33 -9.18 -1.64
CA ILE A 176 15.91 -9.45 -1.33
C ILE A 176 15.59 -10.94 -1.41
N ALA A 177 16.10 -11.65 -2.43
CA ALA A 177 15.91 -13.09 -2.55
C ALA A 177 16.43 -13.84 -1.32
N LYS A 178 17.60 -13.44 -0.81
CA LYS A 178 18.17 -13.99 0.42
C LYS A 178 17.34 -13.63 1.65
N THR A 179 16.92 -12.36 1.80
CA THR A 179 16.06 -11.92 2.90
C THR A 179 14.76 -12.72 2.98
N LEU A 180 14.09 -12.94 1.83
CA LEU A 180 12.88 -13.77 1.76
C LEU A 180 13.15 -15.21 2.19
N TYR A 181 14.26 -15.80 1.76
CA TYR A 181 14.65 -17.16 2.14
C TYR A 181 14.93 -17.27 3.65
N ASP A 182 15.75 -16.37 4.19
CA ASP A 182 16.18 -16.40 5.59
C ASP A 182 14.99 -16.17 6.55
N LEU A 183 14.11 -15.20 6.24
CA LEU A 183 12.99 -14.83 7.13
C LEU A 183 11.75 -15.71 6.97
N SER A 184 11.59 -16.42 5.86
CA SER A 184 10.48 -17.38 5.69
C SER A 184 10.73 -18.72 6.41
N GLY A 185 11.94 -18.95 6.95
CA GLY A 185 12.32 -20.24 7.52
C GLY A 185 12.31 -21.38 6.49
N GLY A 186 12.53 -21.05 5.20
CA GLY A 186 12.45 -21.99 4.08
C GLY A 186 11.02 -22.34 3.62
N LEU A 187 9.99 -21.72 4.21
CA LEU A 187 8.59 -21.92 3.82
C LEU A 187 8.13 -20.82 2.86
N LEU A 188 8.52 -20.93 1.59
CA LEU A 188 8.23 -19.94 0.56
C LEU A 188 7.80 -20.58 -0.76
N SER A 189 7.10 -19.82 -1.59
CA SER A 189 6.72 -20.24 -2.94
C SER A 189 7.84 -19.93 -3.93
N TYR A 190 8.07 -20.85 -4.87
CA TYR A 190 9.02 -20.68 -5.97
C TYR A 190 8.32 -20.40 -7.30
N PHE A 191 6.98 -20.40 -7.32
CA PHE A 191 6.20 -20.34 -8.55
C PHE A 191 6.35 -19.01 -9.26
N GLY A 192 6.32 -19.08 -10.58
CA GLY A 192 6.19 -17.98 -11.52
C GLY A 192 5.08 -18.28 -12.54
N PRO A 193 4.84 -17.35 -13.48
CA PRO A 193 3.85 -17.55 -14.53
C PRO A 193 4.24 -18.71 -15.46
N ASP A 194 3.24 -19.25 -16.17
CA ASP A 194 3.40 -20.26 -17.23
C ASP A 194 4.17 -21.54 -16.80
N GLY A 195 4.03 -21.94 -15.54
CA GLY A 195 4.71 -23.12 -14.99
C GLY A 195 6.21 -22.93 -14.74
N ARG A 196 6.73 -21.71 -14.92
CA ARG A 196 8.11 -21.37 -14.55
C ARG A 196 8.24 -21.27 -13.03
N ASN A 197 9.47 -21.37 -12.56
CA ASN A 197 9.80 -21.19 -11.15
C ASN A 197 11.08 -20.36 -11.02
N ALA A 198 11.44 -19.99 -9.79
CA ALA A 198 12.58 -19.11 -9.53
C ALA A 198 13.91 -19.65 -10.11
N LEU A 199 14.09 -20.98 -10.17
CA LEU A 199 15.28 -21.57 -10.78
C LEU A 199 15.30 -21.42 -12.31
N HIS A 200 14.15 -21.53 -12.98
CA HIS A 200 14.09 -21.32 -14.42
C HIS A 200 14.57 -19.92 -14.82
N VAL A 201 14.18 -18.89 -14.06
CA VAL A 201 14.58 -17.51 -14.33
C VAL A 201 16.01 -17.22 -13.87
N ALA A 202 16.51 -17.88 -12.81
CA ALA A 202 17.88 -17.70 -12.32
C ALA A 202 18.98 -18.08 -13.34
N VAL A 203 18.66 -18.90 -14.34
CA VAL A 203 19.61 -19.34 -15.39
C VAL A 203 19.59 -18.37 -16.59
N LEU A 204 18.58 -17.51 -16.69
CA LEU A 204 18.41 -16.54 -17.78
C LEU A 204 18.93 -15.14 -17.43
N ALA A 205 19.21 -14.89 -16.15
CA ALA A 205 19.69 -13.64 -15.59
C ALA A 205 21.18 -13.74 -15.26
#